data_AF-A0A7V7WWP3-F1
#
_entry.id   AF-A0A7V7WWP3-F1
#
_cell.length_a   1.000
_cell.length_b   1.000
_cell.length_c   1.000
_cell.angle_alpha   90.00
_cell.angle_beta   90.00
_cell.angle_gamma   90.00
#
_symmetry.space_group_name_H-M   'P 1'
#
loop_
_entity.id
_entity.type
_entity.pdbx_description
1 polymer ?
#
loop_
_entity_poly.entity_id
_entity_poly.type
_entity_poly.pdbx_seq_one_letter_code
_entity_poly.pdbx_strand_id
1 'polypeptide(L)'
;MSFTAATAAAGRALARALPGVCAVCRDWDARGLCDECLRRFAPLRPRCAACGNATPHDVPHCGQCLALASAFERCIAGADYEAPWDRLITAFKFHQQVELAAVLARVVERALRHAWRDGEARPTLLLPVPLSRERLRERGYNQAWEVARRLGRRLRIEATPALLQRGRDTAHQIGMTRREREHNLRDAFW
;
A
#
# COMPACT_ATOMS: atom_id res chain seq x y z
N MET A 1 -6.17 29.48 -19.92
CA MET A 1 -6.15 28.29 -19.03
C MET A 1 -4.83 27.52 -19.17
N SER A 2 -3.66 28.17 -19.03
CA SER A 2 -2.36 27.54 -19.37
C SER A 2 -1.22 27.79 -18.38
N PHE A 3 -1.44 28.56 -17.31
CA PHE A 3 -0.38 28.92 -16.35
C PHE A 3 -0.19 27.90 -15.20
N THR A 4 -1.22 27.13 -14.83
CA THR A 4 -1.20 26.18 -13.71
C THR A 4 -0.46 24.87 -14.01
N ALA A 5 -0.44 24.43 -15.27
CA ALA A 5 0.22 23.18 -15.66
C ALA A 5 1.76 23.32 -15.65
N ALA A 6 2.26 24.48 -16.08
CA ALA A 6 3.70 24.79 -16.15
C ALA A 6 4.34 24.93 -14.76
N THR A 7 3.66 25.58 -13.80
CA THR A 7 4.11 25.70 -12.40
C THR A 7 4.13 24.34 -11.68
N ALA A 8 3.11 23.50 -11.91
CA ALA A 8 3.09 22.15 -11.36
C ALA A 8 4.18 21.24 -11.97
N ALA A 9 4.52 21.41 -13.25
CA ALA A 9 5.62 20.69 -13.90
C ALA A 9 6.99 21.15 -13.39
N ALA A 10 7.21 22.46 -13.25
CA ALA A 10 8.44 23.04 -12.69
C ALA A 10 8.65 22.62 -11.22
N GLY A 11 7.59 22.64 -10.39
CA GLY A 11 7.67 22.15 -9.00
C GLY A 11 7.98 20.65 -8.90
N ARG A 12 7.47 19.83 -9.83
CA ARG A 12 7.81 18.39 -9.92
C ARG A 12 9.25 18.16 -10.40
N ALA A 13 9.76 18.99 -11.29
CA ALA A 13 11.16 18.92 -11.74
C ALA A 13 12.12 19.34 -10.62
N LEU A 14 11.81 20.41 -9.89
CA LEU A 14 12.60 20.88 -8.74
C LEU A 14 12.58 19.86 -7.59
N ALA A 15 11.41 19.26 -7.28
CA ALA A 15 11.31 18.21 -6.27
C ALA A 15 12.10 16.93 -6.61
N ARG A 16 12.32 16.65 -7.91
CA ARG A 16 13.19 15.55 -8.38
C ARG A 16 14.68 15.93 -8.37
N ALA A 17 14.99 17.22 -8.40
CA ALA A 17 16.34 17.75 -8.33
C ALA A 17 16.81 17.99 -6.88
N LEU A 18 15.88 18.08 -5.92
CA LEU A 18 16.22 18.10 -4.50
C LEU A 18 16.81 16.75 -4.09
N PRO A 19 17.95 16.75 -3.39
CA PRO A 19 18.59 15.52 -2.99
C PRO A 19 17.71 14.81 -1.95
N GLY A 20 17.26 13.59 -2.29
CA GLY A 20 16.57 12.69 -1.38
C GLY A 20 17.52 11.62 -0.85
N VAL A 21 17.14 10.98 0.26
CA VAL A 21 17.87 9.83 0.81
C VAL A 21 16.97 8.61 0.88
N CYS A 22 17.56 7.43 0.78
CA CYS A 22 16.87 6.17 0.99
C CYS A 22 16.33 6.08 2.42
N ALA A 23 15.06 5.73 2.57
CA ALA A 23 14.41 5.55 3.86
C ALA A 23 15.02 4.42 4.72
N VAL A 24 15.83 3.54 4.12
CA VAL A 24 16.47 2.40 4.79
C VAL A 24 17.95 2.65 5.06
N CYS A 25 18.78 2.77 4.01
CA CYS A 25 20.23 2.91 4.17
C CYS A 25 20.73 4.36 4.31
N ARG A 26 19.87 5.36 4.14
CA ARG A 26 20.20 6.80 4.20
C ARG A 26 21.18 7.31 3.14
N ASP A 27 21.56 6.47 2.17
CA ASP A 27 22.33 6.89 1.00
C ASP A 27 21.48 7.73 0.02
N TRP A 28 22.11 8.48 -0.87
CA TRP A 28 21.46 9.40 -1.79
C TRP A 28 20.57 8.66 -2.80
N ASP A 29 19.26 8.93 -2.75
CA ASP A 29 18.29 8.42 -3.71
C ASP A 29 17.06 9.35 -3.72
N ALA A 30 16.89 10.10 -4.80
CA ALA A 30 15.76 11.03 -4.98
C ALA A 30 14.38 10.33 -5.03
N ARG A 31 14.35 8.99 -5.12
CA ARG A 31 13.11 8.19 -5.15
C ARG A 31 12.70 7.72 -3.75
N GLY A 32 13.50 8.00 -2.71
CA GLY A 32 13.26 7.65 -1.31
C GLY A 32 13.57 6.19 -0.95
N LEU A 33 13.95 5.36 -1.91
CA LEU A 33 14.31 3.95 -1.69
C LEU A 33 15.25 3.49 -2.81
N CYS A 34 16.51 3.23 -2.50
CA CYS A 34 17.43 2.74 -3.52
C CYS A 34 17.05 1.30 -3.96
N ASP A 35 17.46 0.93 -5.19
CA ASP A 35 17.15 -0.39 -5.75
C ASP A 35 17.78 -1.53 -4.95
N GLU A 36 18.91 -1.26 -4.28
CA GLU A 36 19.58 -2.23 -3.42
C GLU A 36 18.74 -2.56 -2.17
N CYS A 37 18.29 -1.53 -1.44
CA CYS A 37 17.39 -1.75 -0.30
C CYS A 37 16.06 -2.38 -0.73
N LEU A 38 15.53 -2.01 -1.91
CA LEU A 38 14.30 -2.62 -2.43
C LEU A 38 14.50 -4.13 -2.69
N ARG A 39 15.60 -4.56 -3.32
CA ARG A 39 15.89 -5.99 -3.55
C ARG A 39 16.15 -6.74 -2.25
N ARG A 40 16.93 -6.14 -1.35
CA ARG A 40 17.33 -6.78 -0.09
C ARG A 40 16.18 -6.96 0.88
N PHE A 41 15.35 -5.93 1.05
CA PHE A 41 14.34 -5.90 2.10
C PHE A 41 12.92 -6.19 1.61
N ALA A 42 12.63 -6.05 0.31
CA ALA A 42 11.37 -6.52 -0.29
C ALA A 42 11.65 -7.52 -1.43
N PRO A 43 12.29 -8.66 -1.13
CA PRO A 43 12.50 -9.69 -2.15
C PRO A 43 11.15 -10.21 -2.65
N LEU A 44 11.08 -10.45 -3.95
CA LEU A 44 9.98 -11.22 -4.53
C LEU A 44 10.16 -12.67 -4.06
N ARG A 45 9.13 -13.23 -3.43
CA ARG A 45 9.15 -14.60 -2.92
C ARG A 45 7.86 -15.32 -3.27
N PRO A 46 7.87 -16.66 -3.29
CA PRO A 46 6.67 -17.41 -3.56
C PRO A 46 5.60 -17.21 -2.49
N ARG A 47 4.35 -17.03 -2.91
CA ARG A 47 3.21 -16.73 -2.03
C ARG A 47 1.96 -17.48 -2.44
N CYS A 48 1.05 -17.61 -1.48
CA CYS A 48 -0.34 -17.98 -1.74
C CYS A 48 -1.03 -16.87 -2.53
N ALA A 49 -1.60 -17.17 -3.71
CA ALA A 49 -2.31 -16.18 -4.52
C ALA A 49 -3.56 -15.63 -3.82
N ALA A 50 -4.24 -16.47 -3.03
CA ALA A 50 -5.36 -16.03 -2.21
C ALA A 50 -4.90 -15.10 -1.08
N CYS A 51 -4.26 -15.57 -0.01
CA CYS A 51 -4.00 -14.72 1.17
C CYS A 51 -2.71 -13.86 1.12
N GLY A 52 -1.78 -14.12 0.20
CA GLY A 52 -0.50 -13.41 0.11
C GLY A 52 0.56 -13.85 1.13
N ASN A 53 0.26 -14.85 1.98
CA ASN A 53 1.26 -15.43 2.89
C ASN A 53 2.36 -16.13 2.11
N ALA A 54 3.58 -16.06 2.63
CA ALA A 54 4.74 -16.74 2.04
C ALA A 54 4.58 -18.26 2.08
N THR A 55 5.00 -18.91 1.01
CA THR A 55 4.95 -20.35 0.82
C THR A 55 6.27 -20.83 0.19
N PRO A 56 6.60 -22.14 0.25
CA PRO A 56 7.80 -22.67 -0.40
C PRO A 56 7.80 -22.50 -1.93
N HIS A 57 6.61 -22.53 -2.54
CA HIS A 57 6.39 -22.36 -3.98
C HIS A 57 5.15 -21.48 -4.20
N ASP A 58 5.00 -20.91 -5.39
CA ASP A 58 3.79 -20.16 -5.72
C ASP A 58 2.63 -21.13 -5.83
N VAL A 59 1.57 -20.87 -5.05
CA VAL A 59 0.40 -21.74 -4.99
C VAL A 59 -0.88 -20.90 -5.12
N PRO A 60 -1.91 -21.39 -5.82
CA PRO A 60 -3.20 -20.71 -5.85
C PRO A 60 -3.78 -20.53 -4.43
N HIS A 61 -3.71 -21.61 -3.64
CA HIS A 61 -4.21 -21.66 -2.26
C HIS A 61 -3.22 -22.40 -1.37
N CYS A 62 -2.90 -21.83 -0.20
CA CYS A 62 -2.22 -22.54 0.87
C CYS A 62 -3.22 -23.41 1.67
N GLY A 63 -2.73 -24.26 2.58
CA GLY A 63 -3.58 -25.14 3.39
C GLY A 63 -4.70 -24.42 4.14
N GLN A 64 -4.43 -23.20 4.63
CA GLN A 64 -5.45 -22.40 5.31
C GLN A 64 -6.52 -21.86 4.34
N CYS A 65 -6.13 -21.45 3.13
CA CYS A 65 -7.08 -20.97 2.11
C CYS A 65 -7.88 -22.10 1.46
N LEU A 66 -7.38 -23.34 1.48
CA LEU A 66 -8.16 -24.51 1.07
C LEU A 66 -9.28 -24.83 2.08
N ALA A 67 -9.02 -24.61 3.37
CA ALA A 67 -10.01 -24.83 4.44
C ALA A 67 -11.01 -23.67 4.59
N LEU A 68 -10.59 -22.44 4.28
CA LEU A 68 -11.41 -21.24 4.40
C LEU A 68 -11.23 -20.36 3.16
N ALA A 69 -12.25 -20.34 2.31
CA ALA A 69 -12.26 -19.53 1.11
C ALA A 69 -12.08 -18.04 1.43
N SER A 70 -11.29 -17.35 0.61
CA SER A 70 -11.07 -15.92 0.73
C SER A 70 -12.28 -15.13 0.23
N ALA A 71 -12.57 -13.99 0.87
CA ALA A 71 -13.60 -13.04 0.41
C ALA A 71 -13.16 -12.20 -0.81
N PHE A 72 -11.94 -12.40 -1.28
CA PHE A 72 -11.34 -11.71 -2.42
C PHE A 72 -10.61 -12.70 -3.31
N GLU A 73 -10.55 -12.42 -4.61
CA GLU A 73 -9.91 -13.30 -5.61
C GLU A 73 -8.40 -13.43 -5.40
N ARG A 74 -7.72 -12.35 -5.01
CA ARG A 74 -6.26 -12.31 -4.94
C ARG A 74 -5.75 -11.28 -3.93
N CYS A 75 -4.69 -11.64 -3.21
CA CYS A 75 -3.90 -10.71 -2.39
C CYS A 75 -2.46 -10.64 -2.91
N ILE A 76 -1.95 -9.41 -3.06
CA ILE A 76 -0.56 -9.17 -3.48
C ILE A 76 0.14 -8.41 -2.36
N ALA A 77 1.09 -9.08 -1.71
CA ALA A 77 1.91 -8.50 -0.66
C ALA A 77 3.19 -7.90 -1.22
N GLY A 78 3.45 -6.63 -0.90
CA GLY A 78 4.67 -5.93 -1.32
C GLY A 78 5.93 -6.37 -0.57
N ALA A 79 5.79 -6.70 0.71
CA ALA A 79 6.84 -7.18 1.59
C ALA A 79 6.23 -7.88 2.82
N ASP A 80 7.04 -8.63 3.55
CA ASP A 80 6.66 -9.14 4.86
C ASP A 80 6.73 -8.02 5.91
N TYR A 81 5.86 -8.11 6.92
CA TYR A 81 5.82 -7.14 8.02
C TYR A 81 6.94 -7.42 9.02
N GLU A 82 8.17 -7.24 8.57
CA GLU A 82 9.43 -7.44 9.28
C GLU A 82 10.34 -6.22 9.06
N ALA A 83 11.48 -6.17 9.74
CA ALA A 83 12.44 -5.08 9.58
C ALA A 83 12.89 -4.93 8.12
N PRO A 84 12.94 -3.72 7.55
CA PRO A 84 12.65 -2.41 8.16
C PRO A 84 11.20 -1.93 7.96
N TRP A 85 10.33 -2.73 7.34
CA TRP A 85 8.97 -2.34 6.96
C TRP A 85 8.06 -2.13 8.17
N ASP A 86 8.22 -2.91 9.22
CA ASP A 86 7.52 -2.72 10.50
C ASP A 86 7.66 -1.27 11.02
N ARG A 87 8.89 -0.73 11.02
CA ARG A 87 9.22 0.62 11.46
C ARG A 87 8.76 1.68 10.47
N LEU A 88 9.00 1.47 9.17
CA LEU A 88 8.58 2.42 8.13
C LEU A 88 7.05 2.53 8.04
N ILE A 89 6.33 1.41 8.15
CA ILE A 89 4.86 1.39 8.18
C ILE A 89 4.37 2.04 9.48
N THR A 90 5.03 1.81 10.62
CA THR A 90 4.68 2.48 11.88
C THR A 90 4.87 4.00 11.76
N ALA A 91 6.00 4.47 11.24
CA ALA A 91 6.25 5.88 10.99
C ALA A 91 5.23 6.51 10.04
N PHE A 92 4.89 5.81 8.96
CA PHE A 92 3.84 6.20 8.03
C PHE A 92 2.43 6.16 8.63
N LYS A 93 2.15 5.34 9.64
CA LYS A 93 0.81 5.26 10.25
C LYS A 93 0.65 6.16 11.47
N PHE A 94 1.72 6.50 12.17
CA PHE A 94 1.61 7.11 13.51
C PHE A 94 2.53 8.32 13.72
N HIS A 95 3.49 8.59 12.84
CA HIS A 95 4.45 9.69 12.99
C HIS A 95 4.42 10.70 11.84
N GLN A 96 3.28 10.79 11.14
CA GLN A 96 3.02 11.77 10.08
C GLN A 96 4.04 11.80 8.92
N GLN A 97 4.78 10.71 8.70
CA GLN A 97 5.77 10.58 7.62
C GLN A 97 5.09 10.21 6.29
N VAL A 98 4.26 11.11 5.76
CA VAL A 98 3.44 10.90 4.55
C VAL A 98 4.28 10.68 3.29
N GLU A 99 5.52 11.17 3.26
CA GLU A 99 6.50 10.95 2.21
C GLU A 99 6.80 9.47 1.98
N LEU A 100 6.70 8.64 3.03
CA LEU A 100 6.87 7.19 2.94
C LEU A 100 5.80 6.51 2.07
N ALA A 101 4.68 7.18 1.78
CA ALA A 101 3.70 6.67 0.82
C ALA A 101 4.30 6.43 -0.57
N ALA A 102 5.30 7.23 -1.00
CA ALA A 102 5.98 7.03 -2.28
C ALA A 102 6.87 5.77 -2.25
N VAL A 103 7.55 5.54 -1.13
CA VAL A 103 8.37 4.35 -0.88
C VAL A 103 7.48 3.11 -0.88
N LEU A 104 6.41 3.10 -0.09
CA LEU A 104 5.48 1.97 0.00
C LEU A 104 4.77 1.69 -1.33
N ALA A 105 4.37 2.73 -2.07
CA ALA A 105 3.77 2.55 -3.40
C ALA A 105 4.74 1.90 -4.39
N ARG A 106 6.05 2.20 -4.32
CA ARG A 106 7.07 1.56 -5.17
C ARG A 106 7.26 0.09 -4.83
N VAL A 107 7.21 -0.27 -3.55
CA VAL A 107 7.29 -1.67 -3.09
C VAL A 107 6.09 -2.47 -3.61
N VAL A 108 4.89 -1.93 -3.43
CA VAL A 108 3.65 -2.57 -3.92
C VAL A 108 3.61 -2.65 -5.45
N GLU A 109 4.06 -1.60 -6.14
CA GLU A 109 4.16 -1.61 -7.61
C GLU A 109 5.07 -2.73 -8.10
N ARG A 110 6.24 -2.93 -7.49
CA ARG A 110 7.16 -4.02 -7.86
C ARG A 110 6.49 -5.38 -7.73
N ALA A 111 5.76 -5.60 -6.64
CA ALA A 111 5.02 -6.84 -6.42
C ALA A 111 3.88 -7.01 -7.44
N LEU A 112 3.11 -5.97 -7.74
CA LEU A 112 2.06 -6.00 -8.76
C LEU A 112 2.61 -6.32 -10.15
N ARG A 113 3.69 -5.66 -10.56
CA ARG A 113 4.32 -5.90 -11.87
C ARG A 113 4.87 -7.32 -12.01
N HIS A 114 5.34 -7.92 -10.92
CA HIS A 114 5.76 -9.32 -10.92
C HIS A 114 4.55 -10.28 -10.95
N ALA A 115 3.48 -9.91 -10.25
CA ALA A 115 2.29 -10.72 -10.09
C ALA A 115 1.41 -10.76 -11.35
N TRP A 116 1.40 -9.69 -12.15
CA TRP A 116 0.64 -9.60 -13.39
C TRP A 116 1.28 -10.40 -14.50
N ARG A 117 0.51 -11.30 -15.10
CA ARG A 117 0.92 -12.06 -16.28
C ARG A 117 0.55 -11.34 -17.57
N ASP A 118 1.26 -11.64 -18.64
CA ASP A 118 0.92 -11.14 -19.96
C ASP A 118 -0.50 -11.61 -20.36
N GLY A 119 -1.32 -10.67 -20.83
CA GLY A 119 -2.72 -10.93 -21.18
C GLY A 119 -3.70 -10.97 -20.00
N GLU A 120 -3.24 -10.86 -18.74
CA GLU A 120 -4.14 -10.77 -17.58
C GLU A 120 -4.87 -9.42 -17.56
N ALA A 121 -6.17 -9.45 -17.31
CA ALA A 121 -6.96 -8.24 -17.13
C ALA A 121 -6.43 -7.46 -15.92
N ARG A 122 -6.10 -6.18 -16.13
CA ARG A 122 -5.65 -5.30 -15.05
C ARG A 122 -6.85 -4.67 -14.36
N PRO A 123 -6.78 -4.38 -13.05
CA PRO A 123 -7.82 -3.61 -12.40
C PRO A 123 -7.93 -2.23 -13.06
N THR A 124 -9.15 -1.80 -13.29
CA THR A 124 -9.45 -0.48 -13.89
C THR A 124 -9.55 0.61 -12.82
N LEU A 125 -9.72 0.21 -11.55
CA LEU A 125 -9.96 1.12 -10.43
C LEU A 125 -9.21 0.67 -9.18
N LEU A 126 -8.65 1.63 -8.44
CA LEU A 126 -8.05 1.46 -7.12
C LEU A 126 -8.89 2.17 -6.06
N LEU A 127 -9.41 1.41 -5.10
CA LEU A 127 -10.19 1.92 -3.98
C LEU A 127 -9.39 1.79 -2.68
N PRO A 128 -9.11 2.89 -1.98
CA PRO A 128 -8.51 2.83 -0.66
C PRO A 128 -9.56 2.45 0.39
N VAL A 129 -9.17 1.66 1.39
CA VAL A 129 -10.02 1.46 2.56
C VAL A 129 -10.14 2.77 3.36
N PRO A 130 -11.35 3.29 3.63
CA PRO A 130 -11.54 4.55 4.34
C PRO A 130 -11.21 4.44 5.84
N LEU A 131 -10.65 5.53 6.38
CA LEU A 131 -10.56 5.74 7.84
C LEU A 131 -11.88 6.27 8.40
N SER A 132 -12.09 6.10 9.70
CA SER A 132 -13.11 6.89 10.42
C SER A 132 -12.76 8.37 10.40
N ARG A 133 -13.78 9.22 10.59
CA ARG A 133 -13.61 10.68 10.63
C ARG A 133 -12.66 11.11 11.74
N GLU A 134 -12.80 10.51 12.93
CA GLU A 134 -11.91 10.74 14.07
C GLU A 134 -10.46 10.39 13.72
N ARG A 135 -10.21 9.20 13.19
CA ARG A 135 -8.86 8.73 12.83
C ARG A 135 -8.23 9.55 11.72
N LEU A 136 -9.04 10.03 10.77
CA LEU A 136 -8.57 10.93 9.73
C LEU A 136 -8.15 12.28 10.32
N ARG A 137 -8.89 12.81 11.30
CA ARG A 137 -8.54 14.05 12.02
C ARG A 137 -7.29 13.89 12.86
N GLU A 138 -7.17 12.81 13.63
CA GLU A 138 -5.99 12.50 14.46
C GLU A 138 -4.73 12.35 13.61
N ARG A 139 -4.82 11.60 12.51
CA ARG A 139 -3.67 11.23 11.68
C ARG A 139 -3.30 12.29 10.65
N GLY A 140 -4.28 13.06 10.18
CA GLY A 140 -4.14 14.08 9.13
C GLY A 140 -4.24 13.55 7.70
N TYR A 141 -4.20 12.24 7.47
CA TYR A 141 -4.35 11.63 6.14
C TYR A 141 -4.85 10.18 6.19
N ASN A 142 -5.46 9.74 5.09
CA ASN A 142 -5.78 8.33 4.86
C ASN A 142 -4.58 7.63 4.21
N GLN A 143 -3.95 6.72 4.93
CA GLN A 143 -2.75 6.01 4.45
C GLN A 143 -3.02 5.15 3.21
N ALA A 144 -4.17 4.48 3.16
CA ALA A 144 -4.55 3.67 2.01
C ALA A 144 -4.73 4.57 0.78
N TRP A 145 -5.32 5.76 0.94
CA TRP A 145 -5.45 6.73 -0.14
C TRP A 145 -4.10 7.27 -0.61
N GLU A 146 -3.20 7.59 0.32
CA GLU A 146 -1.87 8.10 -0.03
C GLU A 146 -1.06 7.09 -0.86
N VAL A 147 -1.18 5.80 -0.56
CA VAL A 147 -0.57 4.73 -1.37
C VAL A 147 -1.33 4.55 -2.68
N ALA A 148 -2.66 4.41 -2.66
CA ALA A 148 -3.48 4.15 -3.84
C ALA A 148 -3.35 5.25 -4.90
N ARG A 149 -3.39 6.54 -4.51
CA ARG A 149 -3.28 7.67 -5.46
C ARG A 149 -1.92 7.75 -6.14
N ARG A 150 -0.85 7.34 -5.45
CA ARG A 150 0.51 7.27 -6.02
C ARG A 150 0.63 6.06 -6.93
N LEU A 151 0.10 4.92 -6.50
CA LEU A 151 0.10 3.69 -7.27
C LEU A 151 -0.69 3.85 -8.58
N GLY A 152 -1.88 4.44 -8.53
CA GLY A 152 -2.70 4.74 -9.70
C GLY A 152 -1.97 5.58 -10.74
N ARG A 153 -1.24 6.63 -10.31
CA ARG A 153 -0.38 7.43 -11.21
C ARG A 153 0.74 6.61 -11.86
N ARG A 154 1.37 5.69 -11.11
CA ARG A 154 2.49 4.86 -11.59
C ARG A 154 2.03 3.76 -12.55
N LEU A 155 0.87 3.17 -12.28
CA LEU A 155 0.30 2.07 -13.04
C LEU A 155 -0.67 2.54 -14.14
N ARG A 156 -1.01 3.83 -14.17
CA ARG A 156 -2.04 4.42 -15.03
C ARG A 156 -3.41 3.76 -14.81
N ILE A 157 -3.76 3.58 -13.54
CA ILE A 157 -5.05 3.06 -13.09
C ILE A 157 -5.77 4.17 -12.34
N GLU A 158 -7.07 4.33 -12.57
CA GLU A 158 -7.86 5.32 -11.84
C GLU A 158 -7.85 4.99 -10.35
N ALA A 159 -7.72 6.01 -9.50
CA ALA A 159 -7.77 5.84 -8.05
C ALA A 159 -8.73 6.88 -7.47
N THR A 160 -9.72 6.42 -6.71
CA THR A 160 -10.73 7.29 -6.10
C THR A 160 -10.98 6.92 -4.64
N PRO A 161 -11.01 7.90 -3.72
CA PRO A 161 -11.37 7.66 -2.32
C PRO A 161 -12.88 7.78 -2.06
N ALA A 162 -13.69 8.02 -3.10
CA ALA A 162 -15.07 8.45 -2.95
C ALA A 162 -16.11 7.30 -2.96
N LEU A 163 -15.75 6.12 -3.49
CA LEU A 163 -16.72 5.04 -3.69
C LEU A 163 -16.94 4.17 -2.46
N LEU A 164 -15.89 3.92 -1.67
CA LEU A 164 -15.99 3.11 -0.45
C LEU A 164 -16.14 4.04 0.76
N GLN A 165 -17.22 3.87 1.51
CA GLN A 165 -17.50 4.67 2.68
C GLN A 165 -17.34 3.85 3.95
N ARG A 166 -17.05 4.54 5.05
CA ARG A 166 -17.10 3.99 6.41
C ARG A 166 -18.09 4.84 7.18
N GLY A 167 -19.26 4.31 7.49
CA GLY A 167 -20.22 5.10 8.26
C GLY A 167 -20.55 4.57 9.65
N ARG A 168 -19.74 3.64 10.18
CA ARG A 168 -19.58 3.54 11.63
C ARG A 168 -18.12 3.56 12.05
N ASP A 169 -17.89 4.20 13.18
CA ASP A 169 -16.61 4.14 13.86
C ASP A 169 -16.47 2.76 14.54
N THR A 170 -15.24 2.26 14.59
CA THR A 170 -14.93 0.93 15.12
C THR A 170 -13.85 1.10 16.17
N ALA A 171 -13.91 0.34 17.27
CA ALA A 171 -12.88 0.39 18.30
C ALA A 171 -11.48 0.05 17.74
N HIS A 172 -10.42 0.50 18.42
CA HIS A 172 -9.05 0.24 17.99
C HIS A 172 -8.79 -1.27 17.90
N GLN A 173 -8.32 -1.75 16.75
CA GLN A 173 -8.04 -3.17 16.55
C GLN A 173 -6.73 -3.67 17.20
N ILE A 174 -5.93 -2.75 17.74
CA ILE A 174 -4.71 -3.11 18.48
C ILE A 174 -5.14 -3.83 19.76
N GLY A 175 -4.53 -4.99 20.02
CA GLY A 175 -4.89 -5.84 21.16
C GLY A 175 -6.09 -6.78 20.91
N MET A 176 -6.84 -6.60 19.81
CA MET A 176 -7.95 -7.51 19.47
C MET A 176 -7.46 -8.80 18.80
N THR A 177 -8.10 -9.91 19.17
CA THR A 177 -8.05 -11.21 18.50
C THR A 177 -8.66 -11.15 17.10
N ARG A 178 -8.45 -12.20 16.29
CA ARG A 178 -9.02 -12.26 14.93
C ARG A 178 -10.56 -12.17 14.94
N ARG A 179 -11.22 -12.91 15.83
CA ARG A 179 -12.68 -12.94 15.93
C ARG A 179 -13.26 -11.58 16.36
N GLU A 180 -12.58 -10.89 17.28
CA GLU A 180 -12.96 -9.55 17.70
C GLU A 180 -12.80 -8.54 16.56
N ARG A 181 -11.74 -8.64 15.75
CA ARG A 181 -11.57 -7.79 14.56
C ARG A 181 -12.66 -8.05 13.52
N GLU A 182 -13.00 -9.31 13.26
CA GLU A 182 -14.08 -9.69 12.34
C GLU A 182 -15.42 -9.09 12.80
N HIS A 183 -15.75 -9.23 14.08
CA HIS A 183 -16.96 -8.64 14.65
C HIS A 183 -16.93 -7.11 14.58
N ASN A 184 -15.81 -6.49 14.98
CA ASN A 184 -15.62 -5.04 14.98
C ASN A 184 -15.65 -4.42 13.57
N LEU A 185 -15.49 -5.21 12.50
CA LEU A 185 -15.56 -4.75 11.11
C LEU A 185 -16.90 -5.04 10.41
N ARG A 186 -17.82 -5.81 11.01
CA ARG A 186 -19.11 -6.15 10.41
C ARG A 186 -19.92 -4.89 10.09
N ASP A 187 -20.39 -4.73 8.85
CA ASP A 187 -21.16 -3.56 8.40
C ASP A 187 -20.43 -2.22 8.61
N ALA A 188 -19.10 -2.24 8.70
CA ALA A 188 -18.30 -1.03 8.88
C ALA A 188 -18.13 -0.22 7.58
N PHE A 189 -18.31 -0.88 6.42
CA PHE A 189 -18.06 -0.31 5.10
C PHE A 189 -19.21 -0.63 4.13
N TRP A 190 -19.46 0.27 3.18
CA TRP A 190 -20.41 0.12 2.07
C TRP A 190 -19.97 0.92 0.84
#